data_AF-A0A0R1QSR3-F1
#
_entry.id   AF-A0A0R1QSR3-F1
#
_cell.length_a   1.000
_cell.length_b   1.000
_cell.length_c   1.000
_cell.angle_alpha   90.00
_cell.angle_beta   90.00
_cell.angle_gamma   90.00
#
_symmetry.space_group_name_H-M   'P 1'
#
loop_
_entity.id
_entity.type
_entity.pdbx_description
1 polymer ?
#
loop_
_entity_poly.entity_id
_entity_poly.type
_entity_poly.pdbx_seq_one_letter_code
_entity_poly.pdbx_strand_id
1 'polypeptide(L)'
;MKAETTSAKTRQTVTKISYNTLLQQLRTSKALATDKEVLTHVTKDNFLAYFSLNGSATYDQNTGIVTITPDEYNKVENFSLKSKIDMNTSFTLTGKVNLGSNPNGADGIGFAFHNGNTTDIGNAGGNLGIGGLRNALGFKLDTWSNGYQAPQSDKDGSQIDSTNSNDFGWNGIL
;
A
#
# COMPACT_ATOMS: atom_id res chain seq x y z
N MET A 1 34.57 64.75 48.98
CA MET A 1 33.69 63.84 48.20
C MET A 1 34.38 62.49 48.11
N LYS A 2 33.79 61.44 48.68
CA LYS A 2 34.23 60.04 48.48
C LYS A 2 33.16 59.36 47.64
N ALA A 3 33.56 58.78 46.51
CA ALA A 3 32.66 58.04 45.63
C ALA A 3 32.51 56.61 46.16
N GLU A 4 31.28 56.22 46.50
CA GLU A 4 30.90 54.82 46.75
C GLU A 4 30.65 54.14 45.40
N THR A 5 31.34 53.04 45.15
CA THR A 5 31.11 52.16 44.00
C THR A 5 30.24 51.00 44.43
N THR A 6 29.00 50.98 43.95
CA THR A 6 28.04 49.89 44.17
C THR A 6 28.23 48.82 43.10
N SER A 7 28.66 47.62 43.49
CA SER A 7 28.77 46.47 42.59
C SER A 7 27.39 45.82 42.40
N ALA A 8 26.83 45.88 41.19
CA ALA A 8 25.59 45.19 40.85
C ALA A 8 25.83 43.67 40.73
N LYS A 9 25.20 42.88 41.60
CA LYS A 9 25.14 41.42 41.48
C LYS A 9 24.05 41.03 40.47
N THR A 10 24.44 40.56 39.30
CA THR A 10 23.51 39.97 38.33
C THR A 10 22.97 38.64 38.88
N ARG A 11 21.66 38.58 39.15
CA ARG A 11 20.98 37.33 39.52
C ARG A 11 20.85 36.45 38.28
N GLN A 12 21.59 35.35 38.22
CA GLN A 12 21.30 34.28 37.27
C GLN A 12 20.08 33.52 37.78
N THR A 13 18.96 33.63 37.06
CA THR A 13 17.78 32.77 37.26
C THR A 13 18.11 31.37 36.77
N VAL A 14 18.49 30.48 37.68
CA VAL A 14 18.59 29.05 37.39
C VAL A 14 17.18 28.47 37.41
N THR A 15 16.59 28.27 36.23
CA THR A 15 15.31 27.56 36.10
C THR A 15 15.53 26.10 36.44
N LYS A 16 15.14 25.66 37.64
CA LYS A 16 15.06 24.23 37.99
C LYS A 16 13.85 23.63 37.29
N ILE A 17 14.07 22.98 36.15
CA ILE A 17 13.03 22.16 35.51
C ILE A 17 13.04 20.79 36.19
N SER A 18 11.87 20.33 36.63
CA SER A 18 11.75 19.00 37.24
C SER A 18 11.86 17.91 36.18
N TYR A 19 12.40 16.74 36.57
CA TYR A 19 12.49 15.58 35.69
C TYR A 19 11.11 15.17 35.14
N ASN A 20 10.06 15.26 35.96
CA ASN A 20 8.69 14.96 35.56
C ASN A 20 8.14 15.93 34.51
N THR A 21 8.52 17.22 34.61
CA THR A 21 8.15 18.24 33.62
C THR A 21 8.81 17.95 32.27
N LEU A 22 10.09 17.55 32.28
CA LEU A 22 10.81 17.15 31.07
C LEU A 22 10.16 15.91 30.45
N LEU A 23 9.82 14.89 31.25
CA LEU A 23 9.13 13.68 30.78
C LEU A 23 7.75 13.99 30.18
N GLN A 24 7.00 14.91 30.77
CA GLN A 24 5.69 15.28 30.25
C GLN A 24 5.81 16.04 28.92
N GLN A 25 6.77 16.97 28.82
CA GLN A 25 7.07 17.68 27.58
C GLN A 25 7.58 16.75 26.48
N LEU A 26 8.38 15.74 26.81
CA LEU A 26 8.81 14.70 25.86
C LEU A 26 7.60 13.89 25.39
N ARG A 27 6.73 13.42 26.30
CA ARG A 27 5.51 12.67 25.97
C ARG A 27 4.50 13.46 25.13
N THR A 28 4.46 14.78 25.30
CA THR A 28 3.56 15.67 24.54
C THR A 28 4.23 16.33 23.34
N SER A 29 5.54 16.17 23.16
CA SER A 29 6.25 16.70 22.01
C SER A 29 5.82 15.95 20.75
N LYS A 30 5.24 16.69 19.80
CA LYS A 30 4.95 16.19 18.44
C LYS A 30 6.19 15.56 17.78
N ALA A 31 7.39 16.03 18.14
CA ALA A 31 8.68 15.54 17.64
C ALA A 31 8.95 14.06 17.97
N LEU A 32 8.63 13.58 19.19
CA LEU A 32 8.77 12.16 19.54
C LEU A 32 7.67 11.27 18.94
N ALA A 33 6.53 11.86 18.56
CA ALA A 33 5.52 11.19 17.74
C ALA A 33 5.90 11.12 16.25
N THR A 34 6.95 11.83 15.83
CA THR A 34 7.42 11.91 14.43
C THR A 34 8.79 11.26 14.18
N ASP A 35 9.53 10.83 15.21
CA ASP A 35 10.94 10.37 15.10
C ASP A 35 11.16 8.85 15.13
N LYS A 36 10.13 8.09 14.82
CA LYS A 36 10.22 6.73 14.27
C LYS A 36 9.12 6.69 13.23
N GLU A 37 9.44 6.32 11.99
CA GLU A 37 8.50 6.26 10.87
C GLU A 37 7.07 6.02 11.36
N VAL A 38 6.14 6.93 11.05
CA VAL A 38 4.72 6.71 11.37
C VAL A 38 4.36 5.38 10.71
N LEU A 39 4.37 4.30 11.50
CA LEU A 39 3.97 2.97 11.08
C LEU A 39 2.55 3.15 10.58
N THR A 40 2.43 3.18 9.26
CA THR A 40 1.17 3.51 8.61
C THR A 40 0.25 2.31 8.82
N HIS A 41 -0.73 2.48 9.70
CA HIS A 41 -1.71 1.44 9.98
C HIS A 41 -3.00 1.73 9.21
N VAL A 42 -3.18 0.99 8.12
CA VAL A 42 -4.40 1.08 7.31
C VAL A 42 -5.49 0.23 7.97
N THR A 43 -6.65 0.84 8.21
CA THR A 43 -7.86 0.22 8.74
C THR A 43 -9.02 0.49 7.81
N LYS A 44 -10.18 -0.10 8.08
CA LYS A 44 -11.38 0.16 7.27
C LYS A 44 -11.79 1.64 7.26
N ASP A 45 -11.50 2.38 8.33
CA ASP A 45 -11.96 3.77 8.46
C ASP A 45 -11.07 4.75 7.69
N ASN A 46 -9.82 4.36 7.36
CA ASN A 46 -8.88 5.21 6.62
C ASN A 46 -8.45 4.62 5.27
N PHE A 47 -8.99 3.47 4.86
CA PHE A 47 -8.58 2.73 3.65
C PHE A 47 -8.45 3.63 2.41
N LEU A 48 -9.49 4.42 2.09
CA LEU A 48 -9.51 5.29 0.92
C LEU A 48 -8.53 6.48 1.00
N ALA A 49 -7.94 6.77 2.16
CA ALA A 49 -6.85 7.74 2.25
C ALA A 49 -5.55 7.18 1.66
N TYR A 50 -5.33 5.86 1.74
CA TYR A 50 -4.08 5.20 1.35
C TYR A 50 -4.18 4.38 0.07
N PHE A 51 -5.37 3.86 -0.25
CA PHE A 51 -5.61 3.07 -1.45
C PHE A 51 -6.46 3.83 -2.47
N SER A 52 -6.16 3.60 -3.74
CA SER A 52 -7.02 3.96 -4.88
C SER A 52 -7.79 2.71 -5.31
N LEU A 53 -9.09 2.87 -5.53
CA LEU A 53 -9.90 1.89 -6.26
C LEU A 53 -9.78 2.22 -7.74
N ASN A 54 -9.57 1.21 -8.58
CA ASN A 54 -9.45 1.36 -10.02
C ASN A 54 -10.63 0.69 -10.73
N GLY A 55 -11.00 1.27 -11.87
CA GLY A 55 -12.18 0.93 -12.67
C GLY A 55 -13.48 0.89 -11.84
N SER A 56 -14.19 -0.24 -11.84
CA SER A 56 -15.47 -0.41 -11.16
C SER A 56 -15.40 -1.03 -9.76
N ALA A 57 -14.20 -1.22 -9.21
CA ALA A 57 -14.04 -1.70 -7.83
C ALA A 57 -14.74 -0.77 -6.82
N THR A 58 -15.37 -1.35 -5.80
CA THR A 58 -16.11 -0.60 -4.77
C THR A 58 -15.61 -0.92 -3.38
N TYR A 59 -15.89 -0.02 -2.43
CA TYR A 59 -15.49 -0.17 -1.04
C TYR A 59 -16.64 0.18 -0.09
N ASP A 60 -16.97 -0.76 0.81
CA ASP A 60 -17.91 -0.52 1.91
C ASP A 60 -17.15 -0.22 3.20
N GLN A 61 -17.19 1.03 3.64
CA GLN A 61 -16.50 1.49 4.85
C GLN A 61 -17.08 0.91 6.16
N ASN A 62 -18.34 0.47 6.15
CA ASN A 62 -18.96 -0.12 7.34
C ASN A 62 -18.34 -1.48 7.63
N THR A 63 -18.09 -2.27 6.59
CA THR A 63 -17.58 -3.65 6.69
C THR A 63 -16.08 -3.78 6.42
N GLY A 64 -15.48 -2.81 5.72
CA GLY A 64 -14.09 -2.89 5.26
C GLY A 64 -13.90 -3.76 4.02
N ILE A 65 -14.99 -4.11 3.32
CA ILE A 65 -14.94 -5.00 2.15
C ILE A 65 -14.66 -4.17 0.90
N VAL A 66 -13.59 -4.54 0.18
CA VAL A 66 -13.38 -4.13 -1.21
C VAL A 66 -13.97 -5.20 -2.11
N THR A 67 -14.95 -4.84 -2.92
CA THR A 67 -15.42 -5.70 -4.02
C THR A 67 -14.60 -5.34 -5.24
N ILE A 68 -13.63 -6.20 -5.59
CA ILE A 68 -12.76 -6.02 -6.75
C ILE A 68 -13.60 -6.23 -8.02
N THR A 69 -14.13 -7.44 -8.20
CA THR A 69 -15.03 -7.78 -9.31
C THR A 69 -16.35 -8.35 -8.77
N PRO A 70 -17.51 -7.97 -9.32
CA PRO A 70 -18.75 -8.71 -9.10
C PRO A 70 -18.73 -10.07 -9.82
N ASP A 71 -19.69 -10.94 -9.51
CA ASP A 71 -19.96 -12.19 -10.25
C ASP A 71 -20.62 -11.88 -11.61
N GLU A 72 -19.85 -11.26 -12.49
CA GLU A 72 -20.22 -10.84 -13.84
C GLU A 72 -19.09 -11.16 -14.82
N TYR A 73 -19.44 -11.38 -16.07
CA TYR A 73 -18.44 -11.65 -17.12
C TYR A 73 -17.54 -10.44 -17.40
N ASN A 74 -16.29 -10.73 -17.75
CA ASN A 74 -15.31 -9.79 -18.32
C ASN A 74 -15.02 -8.57 -17.43
N LYS A 75 -14.87 -8.78 -16.12
CA LYS A 75 -14.46 -7.73 -15.18
C LYS A 75 -12.97 -7.82 -14.87
N VAL A 76 -12.29 -6.70 -14.97
CA VAL A 76 -10.86 -6.56 -14.66
C VAL A 76 -10.70 -5.32 -13.82
N GLU A 77 -10.47 -5.51 -12.53
CA GLU A 77 -10.46 -4.43 -11.55
C GLU A 77 -9.37 -4.66 -10.53
N ASN A 78 -8.94 -3.58 -9.85
CA ASN A 78 -7.94 -3.67 -8.80
C ASN A 78 -8.05 -2.51 -7.83
N PHE A 79 -7.25 -2.57 -6.77
CA PHE A 79 -6.97 -1.45 -5.92
C PHE A 79 -5.48 -1.46 -5.57
N SER A 80 -4.90 -0.28 -5.38
CA SER A 80 -3.46 -0.11 -5.24
C SER A 80 -3.13 0.94 -4.19
N LEU A 81 -1.98 0.81 -3.55
CA LEU A 81 -1.47 1.85 -2.66
C LEU A 81 -1.13 3.11 -3.45
N LYS A 82 -1.54 4.26 -2.94
CA LYS A 82 -1.18 5.58 -3.48
C LYS A 82 0.30 5.92 -3.31
N SER A 83 1.00 5.20 -2.42
CA SER A 83 2.41 5.42 -2.07
C SER A 83 3.20 4.11 -2.15
N LYS A 84 4.51 4.21 -2.36
CA LYS A 84 5.41 3.05 -2.32
C LYS A 84 5.67 2.60 -0.88
N ILE A 85 5.79 1.30 -0.68
CA ILE A 85 6.25 0.71 0.58
C ILE A 85 7.78 0.67 0.58
N ASP A 86 8.42 0.99 1.71
CA ASP A 86 9.84 0.70 1.92
C ASP A 86 10.05 -0.78 2.23
N MET A 87 10.72 -1.49 1.33
CA MET A 87 10.99 -2.92 1.46
C MET A 87 12.13 -3.24 2.44
N ASN A 88 12.82 -2.24 3.00
CA ASN A 88 13.77 -2.41 4.10
C ASN A 88 13.09 -2.51 5.47
N THR A 89 11.80 -2.15 5.54
CA THR A 89 10.99 -2.21 6.76
C THR A 89 9.96 -3.33 6.63
N SER A 90 9.73 -4.07 7.72
CA SER A 90 8.71 -5.13 7.74
C SER A 90 7.31 -4.53 7.58
N PHE A 91 6.46 -5.19 6.81
CA PHE A 91 5.03 -4.89 6.72
C PHE A 91 4.21 -6.16 6.94
N THR A 92 2.95 -5.99 7.32
CA THR A 92 2.00 -7.08 7.51
C THR A 92 0.67 -6.73 6.84
N LEU A 93 0.14 -7.65 6.03
CA LEU A 93 -1.21 -7.60 5.50
C LEU A 93 -2.05 -8.69 6.17
N THR A 94 -3.07 -8.29 6.95
CA THR A 94 -3.99 -9.21 7.61
C THR A 94 -5.40 -8.94 7.13
N GLY A 95 -6.08 -9.97 6.64
CA GLY A 95 -7.43 -9.84 6.11
C GLY A 95 -8.07 -11.17 5.79
N LYS A 96 -9.18 -11.10 5.05
CA LYS A 96 -9.89 -12.26 4.50
C LYS A 96 -10.09 -12.02 3.01
N VAL A 97 -10.09 -13.11 2.25
CA VAL A 97 -10.38 -13.09 0.82
C VAL A 97 -11.60 -13.95 0.56
N ASN A 98 -12.51 -13.47 -0.28
CA ASN A 98 -13.60 -14.24 -0.85
C ASN A 98 -13.29 -14.49 -2.33
N LEU A 99 -13.18 -15.77 -2.73
CA LEU A 99 -12.90 -16.18 -4.12
C LEU A 99 -14.16 -16.53 -4.91
N GLY A 100 -15.34 -16.25 -4.35
CA GLY A 100 -16.62 -16.62 -4.94
C GLY A 100 -17.02 -18.06 -4.60
N SER A 101 -18.14 -18.48 -5.17
CA SER A 101 -18.76 -19.79 -4.93
C SER A 101 -19.14 -20.53 -6.22
N ASN A 102 -18.94 -19.91 -7.38
CA ASN A 102 -19.22 -20.53 -8.67
C ASN A 102 -18.16 -21.61 -8.96
N PRO A 103 -18.54 -22.88 -9.19
CA PRO A 103 -17.58 -23.94 -9.49
C PRO A 103 -16.84 -23.75 -10.83
N ASN A 104 -17.37 -22.91 -11.72
CA ASN A 104 -16.71 -22.48 -12.95
C ASN A 104 -16.16 -21.04 -12.82
N GLY A 105 -15.94 -20.57 -11.59
CA GLY A 105 -15.48 -19.21 -11.30
C GLY A 105 -14.05 -18.97 -11.76
N ALA A 106 -13.83 -17.81 -12.37
CA ALA A 106 -12.55 -17.36 -12.90
C ALA A 106 -12.44 -15.83 -12.70
N ASP A 107 -11.26 -15.23 -12.73
CA ASP A 107 -9.94 -15.86 -12.90
C ASP A 107 -9.23 -16.11 -11.56
N GLY A 108 -9.40 -15.19 -10.59
CA GLY A 108 -8.74 -15.23 -9.29
C GLY A 108 -8.30 -13.85 -8.83
N ILE A 109 -7.43 -13.80 -7.81
CA ILE A 109 -6.88 -12.56 -7.25
C ILE A 109 -5.36 -12.69 -7.12
N GLY A 110 -4.62 -11.71 -7.65
CA GLY A 110 -3.18 -11.57 -7.43
C GLY A 110 -2.84 -10.43 -6.47
N PHE A 111 -1.75 -10.64 -5.72
CA PHE A 111 -1.12 -9.64 -4.88
C PHE A 111 0.27 -9.37 -5.44
N ALA A 112 0.51 -8.14 -5.89
CA ALA A 112 1.76 -7.76 -6.53
C ALA A 112 2.51 -6.67 -5.77
N PHE A 113 3.83 -6.83 -5.69
CA PHE A 113 4.80 -5.84 -5.24
C PHE A 113 5.77 -5.60 -6.40
N HIS A 114 5.89 -4.37 -6.87
CA HIS A 114 6.72 -4.04 -8.03
C HIS A 114 7.40 -2.69 -7.83
N ASN A 115 8.48 -2.47 -8.59
CA ASN A 115 9.25 -1.23 -8.50
C ASN A 115 8.79 -0.12 -9.46
N GLY A 116 7.75 -0.38 -10.26
CA GLY A 116 7.12 0.56 -11.20
C GLY A 116 6.37 1.73 -10.52
N ASN A 117 5.57 2.46 -11.29
CA ASN A 117 4.71 3.53 -10.76
C ASN A 117 3.56 2.92 -9.97
N THR A 118 3.00 3.64 -9.00
CA THR A 118 1.82 3.19 -8.22
C THR A 118 0.57 3.00 -9.07
N THR A 119 0.58 3.51 -10.30
CA THR A 119 -0.49 3.36 -11.30
C THR A 119 -0.27 2.18 -12.25
N ASP A 120 0.89 1.53 -12.23
CA ASP A 120 1.13 0.37 -13.08
C ASP A 120 0.32 -0.80 -12.53
N ILE A 121 -0.41 -1.49 -13.41
CA ILE A 121 -1.27 -2.62 -13.07
C ILE A 121 -0.89 -3.82 -13.94
N GLY A 122 -0.98 -5.03 -13.37
CA GLY A 122 -0.74 -6.24 -14.15
C GLY A 122 -1.91 -6.57 -15.07
N ASN A 123 -1.65 -7.49 -15.99
CA ASN A 123 -2.59 -7.93 -17.00
C ASN A 123 -3.66 -8.88 -16.42
N ALA A 124 -4.83 -8.89 -17.03
CA ALA A 124 -6.01 -9.69 -16.67
C ALA A 124 -5.87 -11.19 -17.00
N GLY A 125 -6.95 -11.93 -16.79
CA GLY A 125 -7.04 -13.34 -17.13
C GLY A 125 -6.06 -14.18 -16.31
N GLY A 126 -5.42 -15.15 -16.96
CA GLY A 126 -4.41 -16.03 -16.34
C GLY A 126 -3.16 -15.33 -15.80
N ASN A 127 -3.02 -14.01 -15.99
CA ASN A 127 -1.93 -13.20 -15.44
C ASN A 127 -2.25 -12.63 -14.05
N LEU A 128 -3.52 -12.69 -13.63
CA LEU A 128 -4.05 -12.33 -12.31
C LEU A 128 -3.53 -11.00 -11.75
N GLY A 129 -3.36 -9.98 -12.59
CA GLY A 129 -2.91 -8.66 -12.14
C GLY A 129 -1.44 -8.63 -11.69
N ILE A 130 -0.66 -9.70 -11.92
CA ILE A 130 0.79 -9.75 -11.64
C ILE A 130 1.58 -9.74 -12.96
N GLY A 131 1.20 -10.59 -13.91
CA GLY A 131 1.86 -10.67 -15.21
C GLY A 131 1.88 -9.31 -15.91
N GLY A 132 3.00 -8.94 -16.50
CA GLY A 132 3.19 -7.65 -17.17
C GLY A 132 3.78 -6.55 -16.29
N LEU A 133 3.75 -6.71 -14.96
CA LEU A 133 4.48 -5.83 -14.06
C LEU A 133 5.97 -6.14 -14.09
N ARG A 134 6.80 -5.11 -14.30
CA ARG A 134 8.25 -5.26 -14.37
C ARG A 134 8.86 -5.37 -12.96
N ASN A 135 9.77 -6.33 -12.79
CA ASN A 135 10.45 -6.62 -11.51
C ASN A 135 9.47 -6.81 -10.35
N ALA A 136 8.41 -7.59 -10.60
CA ALA A 136 7.39 -7.87 -9.61
C ALA A 136 7.71 -9.13 -8.81
N LEU A 137 7.31 -9.10 -7.54
CA LEU A 137 7.13 -10.27 -6.67
C LEU A 137 5.65 -10.32 -6.27
N GLY A 138 5.08 -11.51 -6.18
CA GLY A 138 3.69 -11.62 -5.79
C GLY A 138 3.28 -13.04 -5.43
N PHE A 139 2.03 -13.17 -5.02
CA PHE A 139 1.36 -14.46 -4.84
C PHE A 139 -0.07 -14.35 -5.36
N LYS A 140 -0.63 -15.49 -5.76
CA LYS A 140 -1.97 -15.56 -6.36
C LYS A 140 -2.87 -16.54 -5.63
N LEU A 141 -4.16 -16.23 -5.67
CA LEU A 141 -5.26 -17.11 -5.34
C LEU A 141 -6.00 -17.37 -6.65
N ASP A 142 -5.64 -18.47 -7.30
CA ASP A 142 -6.00 -18.79 -8.68
C ASP A 142 -7.16 -19.80 -8.70
N THR A 143 -8.29 -19.42 -9.31
CA THR A 143 -9.46 -20.29 -9.40
C THR A 143 -9.61 -20.93 -10.78
N TRP A 144 -8.74 -20.58 -11.74
CA TRP A 144 -8.86 -21.04 -13.11
C TRP A 144 -7.53 -21.53 -13.69
N SER A 145 -7.47 -22.82 -14.02
CA SER A 145 -6.28 -23.40 -14.65
C SER A 145 -6.19 -23.00 -16.13
N ASN A 146 -5.42 -21.96 -16.44
CA ASN A 146 -5.14 -21.58 -17.82
C ASN A 146 -4.20 -22.58 -18.53
N GLY A 147 -4.47 -22.84 -19.81
CA GLY A 147 -3.51 -23.48 -20.71
C GLY A 147 -2.45 -22.47 -21.20
N TYR A 148 -1.34 -22.98 -21.75
CA TYR A 148 -0.32 -22.13 -22.36
C TYR A 148 -0.89 -21.38 -23.58
N GLN A 149 -0.68 -20.07 -23.62
CA GLN A 149 -0.88 -19.25 -24.81
C GLN A 149 0.33 -18.33 -25.00
N ALA A 150 0.92 -18.35 -26.20
CA ALA A 150 2.00 -17.44 -26.55
C ALA A 150 1.48 -15.98 -26.66
N PRO A 151 2.31 -14.98 -26.32
CA PRO A 151 1.98 -13.57 -26.54
C PRO A 151 1.67 -13.30 -28.01
N GLN A 152 0.66 -12.47 -28.29
CA GLN A 152 0.36 -11.97 -29.64
C GLN A 152 1.07 -10.65 -29.97
N SER A 153 1.83 -10.09 -29.02
CA SER A 153 2.59 -8.86 -29.19
C SER A 153 4.04 -9.03 -28.75
N ASP A 154 4.93 -8.27 -29.41
CA ASP A 154 6.36 -8.21 -29.10
C ASP A 154 6.68 -7.12 -28.07
N LYS A 155 5.65 -6.42 -27.55
CA LYS A 155 5.77 -5.33 -26.60
C LYS A 155 6.16 -5.82 -25.20
N ASP A 156 6.82 -4.96 -24.43
CA ASP A 156 7.00 -5.20 -23.01
C ASP A 156 5.65 -5.22 -22.30
N GLY A 157 5.53 -6.03 -21.24
CA GLY A 157 4.27 -6.18 -20.50
C GLY A 157 3.68 -4.87 -19.97
N SER A 158 4.52 -3.91 -19.59
CA SER A 158 4.07 -2.58 -19.14
C SER A 158 3.49 -1.69 -20.26
N GLN A 159 3.60 -2.12 -21.52
CA GLN A 159 3.08 -1.42 -22.70
C GLN A 159 1.81 -2.07 -23.26
N ILE A 160 1.38 -3.20 -22.69
CA ILE A 160 0.20 -3.94 -23.10
C ILE A 160 -0.98 -3.45 -22.27
N ASP A 161 -2.13 -3.25 -22.92
CA ASP A 161 -3.36 -2.94 -22.19
C ASP A 161 -3.66 -4.05 -21.20
N SER A 162 -3.86 -3.69 -19.92
CA SER A 162 -4.13 -4.63 -18.84
C SER A 162 -5.34 -5.55 -19.12
N THR A 163 -6.26 -5.13 -19.98
CA THR A 163 -7.44 -5.92 -20.37
C THR A 163 -7.21 -6.80 -21.60
N ASN A 164 -6.09 -6.62 -22.32
CA ASN A 164 -5.72 -7.45 -23.46
C ASN A 164 -4.70 -8.52 -23.05
N SER A 165 -5.20 -9.62 -22.49
CA SER A 165 -4.35 -10.73 -22.04
C SER A 165 -3.77 -11.57 -23.16
N ASN A 166 -4.33 -11.49 -24.37
CA ASN A 166 -3.79 -12.23 -25.51
C ASN A 166 -2.48 -11.63 -26.02
N ASP A 167 -2.36 -10.30 -26.00
CA ASP A 167 -1.12 -9.61 -26.36
C ASP A 167 0.02 -9.98 -25.41
N PHE A 168 -0.27 -10.16 -24.11
CA PHE A 168 0.73 -10.58 -23.12
C PHE A 168 0.97 -12.10 -23.09
N GLY A 169 -0.02 -12.89 -23.50
CA GLY A 169 0.02 -14.36 -23.41
C GLY A 169 -0.40 -14.86 -22.03
N TRP A 170 -0.59 -16.18 -21.94
CA TRP A 170 -1.07 -16.88 -20.75
C TRP A 170 -0.04 -17.95 -20.38
N ASN A 171 1.11 -17.58 -19.82
CA ASN A 171 1.91 -18.48 -18.98
C ASN A 171 3.11 -17.77 -18.32
N GLY A 172 3.25 -17.97 -17.01
CA GLY A 172 4.36 -17.46 -16.22
C GLY A 172 4.38 -18.04 -14.80
N ILE A 173 4.46 -19.37 -14.70
CA ILE A 173 4.92 -20.17 -13.54
C ILE A 173 3.82 -20.62 -12.53
N LEU A 174 3.85 -21.94 -12.26
CA LEU A 174 3.41 -22.61 -11.02
C LEU A 174 4.36 -22.23 -9.87
#